data_AF-A0A946XFJ7-F1
#
_entry.id   AF-A0A946XFJ7-F1
#
_cell.length_a   1.000
_cell.length_b   1.000
_cell.length_c   1.000
_cell.angle_alpha   90.00
_cell.angle_beta   90.00
_cell.angle_gamma   90.00
#
_symmetry.space_group_name_H-M   'P 1'
#
loop_
_entity.id
_entity.type
_entity.pdbx_description
1 polymer ?
#
loop_
_entity_poly.entity_id
_entity_poly.type
_entity_poly.pdbx_seq_one_letter_code
_entity_poly.pdbx_strand_id
1 'polypeptide(L)'
;MRQQTTVGMSGWLKGLMQTNHLGAIVALSFSLILSACGGGGGNTTDISAEPGPDGVAPTLTAVTISNSFDSSDKVALGDEVLLEFTASESLKKPSVTIGGAAATVSGQHSSWSATRTMVEADEDGAVTFTISFSDVSGVAGVDVTSTTDDSTMTYCSAGCAAEGEDEGIVGDWKLAPEAGALGVGPSKGDTSWFASSVATVTERACLFDDIFRFGEDGSFSNVMGDQTWLEPWQGTDPEACGAPVAPHDGSNAATYVHDEAAGTLSVSGLGA
;
A
#
# COMPACT_ATOMS: atom_id res chain seq x y z
N MET A 1 7.21 18.94 -9.30
CA MET A 1 7.92 17.66 -9.55
C MET A 1 7.29 16.61 -8.66
N ARG A 2 7.21 15.37 -9.12
CA ARG A 2 6.76 14.24 -8.28
C ARG A 2 7.94 13.31 -8.07
N GLN A 3 8.13 12.85 -6.84
CA GLN A 3 9.11 11.83 -6.53
C GLN A 3 8.70 10.55 -7.24
N GLN A 4 9.64 9.94 -7.97
CA GLN A 4 9.38 8.68 -8.61
C GLN A 4 9.47 7.58 -7.57
N THR A 5 8.32 7.09 -7.11
CA THR A 5 8.27 5.83 -6.36
C THR A 5 8.69 4.74 -7.32
N THR A 6 9.86 4.15 -7.10
CA THR A 6 10.31 2.96 -7.84
C THR A 6 9.37 1.81 -7.51
N VAL A 7 8.35 1.62 -8.34
CA VAL A 7 7.58 0.38 -8.33
C VAL A 7 8.52 -0.72 -8.79
N GLY A 8 8.97 -1.54 -7.84
CA GLY A 8 9.71 -2.76 -8.10
C GLY A 8 8.99 -3.57 -9.17
N MET A 9 9.68 -3.80 -10.28
CA MET A 9 9.14 -4.46 -11.46
C MET A 9 9.06 -5.98 -11.22
N SER A 10 8.08 -6.40 -10.40
CA SER A 10 7.78 -7.83 -10.14
C SER A 10 6.28 -8.18 -10.25
N GLY A 11 5.47 -7.33 -10.88
CA GLY A 11 4.01 -7.51 -10.96
C GLY A 11 3.38 -7.77 -12.35
N TRP A 12 4.13 -7.74 -13.46
CA TRP A 12 3.55 -7.73 -14.82
C TRP A 12 3.11 -9.11 -15.37
N LEU A 13 2.79 -10.10 -14.53
CA LEU A 13 2.39 -11.43 -15.04
C LEU A 13 1.21 -12.06 -14.31
N LYS A 14 0.15 -11.28 -14.01
CA LYS A 14 -1.20 -11.84 -13.79
C LYS A 14 -2.29 -10.94 -14.36
N GLY A 15 -2.27 -10.77 -15.67
CA GLY A 15 -3.38 -10.25 -16.47
C GLY A 15 -3.70 -11.24 -17.59
N LEU A 16 -4.31 -12.38 -17.26
CA LEU A 16 -4.94 -13.22 -18.27
C LEU A 16 -6.11 -13.99 -17.65
N MET A 17 -7.23 -13.98 -18.37
CA MET A 17 -8.53 -14.61 -18.08
C MET A 17 -9.60 -13.68 -17.47
N GLN A 18 -10.02 -12.69 -18.26
CA GLN A 18 -11.43 -12.27 -18.28
C GLN A 18 -11.94 -12.37 -19.73
N THR A 19 -12.71 -13.43 -20.03
CA THR A 19 -13.65 -13.45 -21.15
C THR A 19 -14.91 -14.21 -20.76
N ASN A 20 -16.02 -13.48 -20.76
CA ASN A 20 -17.39 -13.99 -20.70
C ASN A 20 -17.76 -14.80 -21.95
N HIS A 21 -18.84 -15.60 -21.81
CA HIS A 21 -19.73 -16.18 -22.83
C HIS A 21 -19.55 -17.66 -23.20
N LEU A 22 -20.31 -18.54 -22.52
CA LEU A 22 -20.98 -19.73 -23.05
C LEU A 22 -22.25 -19.90 -22.19
N GLY A 23 -23.48 -19.97 -22.70
CA GLY A 23 -23.97 -20.87 -23.73
C GLY A 23 -25.01 -21.77 -23.06
N ALA A 24 -26.28 -21.54 -23.37
CA ALA A 24 -27.43 -22.20 -22.75
C ALA A 24 -27.60 -23.68 -23.17
N ILE A 25 -28.43 -24.38 -22.38
CA ILE A 25 -29.17 -25.63 -22.69
C ILE A 25 -28.38 -26.95 -22.46
N VAL A 26 -28.69 -27.65 -21.35
CA VAL A 26 -29.16 -29.05 -21.35
C VAL A 26 -30.06 -29.25 -20.12
N ALA A 27 -31.33 -29.56 -20.36
CA ALA A 27 -32.29 -30.01 -19.36
C ALA A 27 -32.03 -31.48 -19.02
N LEU A 28 -31.97 -31.82 -17.73
CA LEU A 28 -32.15 -33.19 -17.25
C LEU A 28 -32.92 -33.14 -15.92
N SER A 29 -34.23 -33.29 -16.08
CA SER A 29 -35.19 -33.61 -15.03
C SER A 29 -34.82 -34.91 -14.32
N PHE A 30 -34.65 -34.87 -13.00
CA PHE A 30 -34.90 -36.02 -12.14
C PHE A 30 -35.54 -35.54 -10.84
N SER A 31 -36.87 -35.66 -10.79
CA SER A 31 -37.63 -35.58 -9.55
C SER A 31 -37.19 -36.73 -8.64
N LEU A 32 -36.66 -36.42 -7.46
CA LEU A 32 -36.61 -37.35 -6.34
C LEU A 32 -37.55 -36.84 -5.24
N ILE A 33 -38.71 -37.47 -5.17
CA ILE A 33 -39.66 -37.34 -4.08
C ILE A 33 -39.06 -38.14 -2.92
N LEU A 34 -38.53 -37.47 -1.90
CA LEU A 34 -38.22 -38.14 -0.64
C LEU A 34 -39.51 -38.23 0.19
N SER A 35 -40.15 -39.39 0.07
CA SER A 35 -41.19 -39.87 0.96
C SER A 35 -40.70 -39.85 2.40
N ALA A 36 -41.30 -39.00 3.23
CA ALA A 36 -41.24 -39.15 4.67
C ALA A 36 -41.96 -40.47 5.05
N CYS A 37 -41.17 -41.48 5.42
CA CYS A 37 -41.65 -42.71 6.05
C CYS A 37 -41.11 -42.73 7.49
N GLY A 38 -42.01 -42.89 8.45
CA GLY A 38 -41.72 -42.76 9.87
C GLY A 38 -40.99 -43.94 10.50
N GLY A 39 -40.36 -43.62 11.65
CA GLY A 39 -40.35 -44.44 12.86
C GLY A 39 -39.72 -45.82 12.81
N GLY A 40 -38.49 -45.93 13.33
CA GLY A 40 -37.90 -47.21 13.75
C GLY A 40 -36.98 -46.99 14.95
N GLY A 41 -37.43 -47.41 16.13
CA GLY A 41 -36.64 -47.39 17.36
C GLY A 41 -35.42 -48.29 17.24
N GLY A 42 -34.25 -47.69 17.06
CA GLY A 42 -32.97 -48.28 17.34
C GLY A 42 -32.41 -47.56 18.56
N ASN A 43 -32.03 -48.31 19.59
CA ASN A 43 -31.24 -47.79 20.69
C ASN A 43 -29.85 -47.42 20.14
N THR A 44 -29.75 -46.30 19.44
CA THR A 44 -28.49 -45.64 19.14
C THR A 44 -28.00 -45.09 20.47
N THR A 45 -27.35 -45.96 21.24
CA THR A 45 -26.15 -45.51 21.94
C THR A 45 -25.14 -45.12 20.86
N ASP A 46 -25.41 -44.03 20.15
CA ASP A 46 -24.35 -43.16 19.64
C ASP A 46 -23.74 -42.54 20.88
N ILE A 47 -22.95 -43.38 21.55
CA ILE A 47 -21.77 -42.94 22.27
C ILE A 47 -20.65 -43.00 21.24
N SER A 48 -20.80 -42.28 20.12
CA SER A 48 -19.67 -41.42 19.80
C SER A 48 -19.65 -40.50 21.00
N ALA A 49 -18.76 -40.79 21.96
CA ALA A 49 -18.55 -39.90 23.08
C ALA A 49 -18.43 -38.52 22.44
N GLU A 50 -19.34 -37.62 22.79
CA GLU A 50 -19.09 -36.18 22.68
C GLU A 50 -17.61 -36.05 23.03
N PRO A 51 -16.72 -35.64 22.10
CA PRO A 51 -15.32 -35.52 22.42
C PRO A 51 -15.32 -34.67 23.67
N GLY A 52 -14.99 -35.29 24.81
CA GLY A 52 -15.00 -34.56 26.07
C GLY A 52 -14.11 -33.35 25.86
N PRO A 53 -14.35 -32.23 26.57
CA PRO A 53 -13.40 -31.13 26.61
C PRO A 53 -12.03 -31.78 26.80
N ASP A 54 -11.14 -31.72 25.81
CA ASP A 54 -9.81 -32.31 25.96
C ASP A 54 -9.05 -31.59 27.08
N GLY A 55 -9.63 -30.49 27.57
CA GLY A 55 -9.22 -29.72 28.74
C GLY A 55 -7.98 -28.91 28.44
N VAL A 56 -7.52 -28.94 27.19
CA VAL A 56 -6.36 -28.21 26.72
C VAL A 56 -6.86 -26.84 26.29
N ALA A 57 -6.21 -25.79 26.80
CA ALA A 57 -6.54 -24.45 26.36
C ALA A 57 -6.05 -24.25 24.92
N PRO A 58 -6.85 -23.59 24.06
CA PRO A 58 -6.42 -23.28 22.71
C PRO A 58 -5.24 -22.29 22.72
N THR A 59 -4.47 -22.28 21.64
CA THR A 59 -3.39 -21.30 21.39
C THR A 59 -3.57 -20.66 20.02
N LEU A 60 -2.97 -19.49 19.78
CA LEU A 60 -2.88 -18.90 18.44
C LEU A 60 -1.55 -19.29 17.80
N THR A 61 -1.61 -19.86 16.59
CA THR A 61 -0.45 -20.35 15.84
C THR A 61 0.06 -19.33 14.82
N ALA A 62 -0.80 -18.41 14.39
CA ALA A 62 -0.45 -17.28 13.53
C ALA A 62 -1.29 -16.06 13.90
N VAL A 63 -0.68 -14.89 13.98
CA VAL A 63 -1.31 -13.59 14.20
C VAL A 63 -0.56 -12.54 13.39
N THR A 64 -1.26 -11.83 12.52
CA THR A 64 -0.74 -10.79 11.63
C THR A 64 -1.64 -9.57 11.70
N ILE A 65 -1.05 -8.37 11.76
CA ILE A 65 -1.76 -7.08 11.68
C ILE A 65 -1.32 -6.30 10.44
N SER A 66 -2.26 -5.68 9.74
CA SER A 66 -1.98 -4.90 8.53
C SER A 66 -3.07 -3.86 8.27
N ASN A 67 -2.80 -2.92 7.36
CA ASN A 67 -3.84 -2.04 6.81
C ASN A 67 -4.68 -2.85 5.82
N SER A 68 -6.00 -2.83 5.95
CA SER A 68 -6.90 -3.62 5.11
C SER A 68 -6.92 -3.18 3.64
N PHE A 69 -6.51 -1.93 3.36
CA PHE A 69 -6.49 -1.36 2.02
C PHE A 69 -5.24 -1.74 1.22
N ASP A 70 -4.06 -1.61 1.80
CA ASP A 70 -2.77 -1.73 1.10
C ASP A 70 -1.77 -2.69 1.76
N SER A 71 -2.15 -3.30 2.88
CA SER A 71 -1.30 -4.22 3.65
C SER A 71 -0.01 -3.58 4.19
N SER A 72 0.03 -2.25 4.29
CA SER A 72 1.09 -1.52 4.99
C SER A 72 0.98 -1.66 6.52
N ASP A 73 1.99 -1.15 7.22
CA ASP A 73 2.09 -1.06 8.69
C ASP A 73 1.55 0.29 9.23
N LYS A 74 0.85 1.05 8.40
CA LYS A 74 0.35 2.40 8.71
C LYS A 74 -1.14 2.50 8.39
N VAL A 75 -1.89 3.20 9.23
CA VAL A 75 -3.30 3.52 9.01
C VAL A 75 -3.54 5.00 9.31
N ALA A 76 -4.30 5.68 8.45
CA ALA A 76 -4.74 7.06 8.67
C ALA A 76 -6.17 7.13 9.21
N LEU A 77 -6.66 8.33 9.47
CA LEU A 77 -8.05 8.55 9.85
C LEU A 77 -9.00 7.96 8.80
N GLY A 78 -9.92 7.10 9.24
CA GLY A 78 -10.91 6.48 8.36
C GLY A 78 -10.41 5.23 7.63
N ASP A 79 -9.12 4.91 7.73
CA ASP A 79 -8.58 3.63 7.27
C ASP A 79 -8.94 2.51 8.26
N GLU A 80 -8.88 1.27 7.79
CA GLU A 80 -9.25 0.10 8.56
C GLU A 80 -8.04 -0.80 8.85
N VAL A 81 -7.82 -1.08 10.12
CA VAL A 81 -6.87 -2.10 10.58
C VAL A 81 -7.49 -3.47 10.39
N LEU A 82 -6.73 -4.40 9.82
CA LEU A 82 -7.04 -5.81 9.67
C LEU A 82 -6.12 -6.64 10.56
N LEU A 83 -6.71 -7.45 11.43
CA LEU A 83 -6.02 -8.44 12.24
C LEU A 83 -6.47 -9.84 11.81
N GLU A 84 -5.55 -10.66 11.30
CA GLU A 84 -5.80 -12.04 10.90
C GLU A 84 -5.13 -12.99 11.88
N PHE A 85 -5.84 -14.04 12.30
CA PHE A 85 -5.28 -15.03 13.20
C PHE A 85 -5.83 -16.44 12.99
N THR A 86 -4.96 -17.41 13.29
CA THR A 86 -5.27 -18.85 13.26
C THR A 86 -5.02 -19.47 14.62
N ALA A 87 -5.97 -20.26 15.10
CA ALA A 87 -5.87 -21.00 16.35
C ALA A 87 -5.43 -22.46 16.14
N SER A 88 -4.94 -23.11 17.19
CA SER A 88 -4.58 -24.53 17.21
C SER A 88 -5.78 -25.45 17.01
N GLU A 89 -7.00 -24.93 17.17
CA GLU A 89 -8.26 -25.67 17.10
C GLU A 89 -9.46 -24.73 16.83
N SER A 90 -10.67 -25.27 16.80
CA SER A 90 -11.88 -24.48 16.60
C SER A 90 -12.26 -23.65 17.84
N LEU A 91 -12.50 -22.36 17.64
CA LEU A 91 -12.87 -21.43 18.70
C LEU A 91 -14.36 -21.11 18.69
N LYS A 92 -14.88 -20.69 19.85
CA LYS A 92 -16.04 -19.81 19.90
C LYS A 92 -15.68 -18.46 19.29
N LYS A 93 -16.68 -17.66 18.88
CA LYS A 93 -16.44 -16.32 18.35
C LYS A 93 -15.57 -15.51 19.33
N PRO A 94 -14.34 -15.14 18.96
CA PRO A 94 -13.43 -14.45 19.86
C PRO A 94 -13.85 -12.99 20.05
N SER A 95 -13.35 -12.39 21.12
CA SER A 95 -13.48 -10.96 21.41
C SER A 95 -12.15 -10.28 21.11
N VAL A 96 -12.18 -9.23 20.29
CA VAL A 96 -10.98 -8.51 19.88
C VAL A 96 -11.14 -7.02 20.14
N THR A 97 -10.09 -6.39 20.67
CA THR A 97 -9.95 -4.94 20.73
C THR A 97 -8.75 -4.49 19.90
N ILE A 98 -8.86 -3.36 19.21
CA ILE A 98 -7.80 -2.71 18.43
C ILE A 98 -7.83 -1.23 18.82
N GLY A 99 -6.69 -0.65 19.20
CA GLY A 99 -6.62 0.73 19.71
C GLY A 99 -7.49 0.95 20.96
N GLY A 100 -7.69 -0.08 21.79
CA GLY A 100 -8.53 -0.02 22.99
C GLY A 100 -10.05 -0.08 22.76
N ALA A 101 -10.52 -0.12 21.50
CA ALA A 101 -11.94 -0.23 21.18
C ALA A 101 -12.28 -1.59 20.52
N ALA A 102 -13.55 -2.01 20.65
CA ALA A 102 -14.00 -3.29 20.14
C ALA A 102 -13.93 -3.36 18.61
N ALA A 103 -13.35 -4.45 18.09
CA ALA A 103 -13.23 -4.72 16.65
C ALA A 103 -14.39 -5.59 16.14
N THR A 104 -14.64 -5.53 14.83
CA THR A 104 -15.62 -6.37 14.15
C THR A 104 -14.99 -7.71 13.80
N VAL A 105 -15.40 -8.77 14.50
CA VAL A 105 -14.86 -10.12 14.31
C VAL A 105 -15.71 -10.96 13.36
N SER A 106 -15.07 -11.58 12.37
CA SER A 106 -15.63 -12.54 11.41
C SER A 106 -14.70 -13.75 11.24
N GLY A 107 -15.21 -14.86 10.72
CA GLY A 107 -14.46 -16.11 10.61
C GLY A 107 -15.18 -17.30 11.22
N GLN A 108 -14.54 -18.46 11.13
CA GLN A 108 -15.13 -19.75 11.50
C GLN A 108 -14.04 -20.74 11.91
N HIS A 109 -14.41 -21.73 12.72
CA HIS A 109 -13.51 -22.80 13.15
C HIS A 109 -12.22 -22.21 13.78
N SER A 110 -11.06 -22.46 13.18
CA SER A 110 -9.77 -22.02 13.66
C SER A 110 -9.27 -20.73 13.00
N SER A 111 -9.99 -20.14 12.03
CA SER A 111 -9.51 -19.01 11.24
C SER A 111 -10.43 -17.80 11.37
N TRP A 112 -9.85 -16.67 11.78
CA TRP A 112 -10.58 -15.47 12.16
C TRP A 112 -9.92 -14.20 11.64
N SER A 113 -10.75 -13.20 11.40
CA SER A 113 -10.37 -11.84 11.02
C SER A 113 -11.10 -10.86 11.92
N ALA A 114 -10.42 -9.84 12.40
CA ALA A 114 -11.00 -8.72 13.13
C ALA A 114 -10.61 -7.42 12.43
N THR A 115 -11.61 -6.57 12.14
CA THR A 115 -11.35 -5.26 11.53
C THR A 115 -11.82 -4.11 12.40
N ARG A 116 -11.13 -2.97 12.30
CA ARG A 116 -11.54 -1.73 12.95
C ARG A 116 -11.10 -0.51 12.16
N THR A 117 -12.05 0.37 11.87
CA THR A 117 -11.78 1.70 11.31
C THR A 117 -11.22 2.64 12.39
N MET A 118 -10.14 3.34 12.09
CA MET A 118 -9.54 4.34 12.97
C MET A 118 -10.33 5.65 12.96
N VAL A 119 -10.47 6.29 14.11
CA VAL A 119 -11.26 7.51 14.30
C VAL A 119 -10.45 8.62 14.96
N GLU A 120 -10.92 9.87 14.87
CA GLU A 120 -10.28 11.06 15.46
C GLU A 120 -10.00 10.96 16.97
N ALA A 121 -10.74 10.10 17.69
CA ALA A 121 -10.56 9.91 19.13
C ALA A 121 -9.43 8.92 19.48
N ASP A 122 -8.89 8.20 18.49
CA ASP A 122 -7.76 7.30 18.70
C ASP A 122 -6.46 8.08 18.89
N GLU A 123 -5.56 7.54 19.71
CA GLU A 123 -4.24 8.16 19.96
C GLU A 123 -3.27 7.84 18.83
N ASP A 124 -2.60 8.87 18.30
CA ASP A 124 -1.52 8.71 17.33
C ASP A 124 -0.37 7.85 17.92
N GLY A 125 0.22 7.01 17.07
CA GLY A 125 1.31 6.12 17.41
C GLY A 125 0.95 4.64 17.29
N ALA A 126 1.61 3.80 18.09
CA ALA A 126 1.49 2.35 17.98
C ALA A 126 0.06 1.85 18.29
N VAL A 127 -0.54 1.13 17.34
CA VAL A 127 -1.86 0.51 17.52
C VAL A 127 -1.70 -0.82 18.23
N THR A 128 -2.15 -0.85 19.48
CA THR A 128 -2.21 -2.09 20.28
C THR A 128 -3.48 -2.90 20.00
N PHE A 129 -3.44 -4.20 20.28
CA PHE A 129 -4.63 -5.06 20.21
C PHE A 129 -4.65 -6.08 21.35
N THR A 130 -5.82 -6.69 21.57
CA THR A 130 -5.97 -7.84 22.47
C THR A 130 -6.97 -8.81 21.88
N ILE A 131 -6.57 -10.09 21.77
CA ILE A 131 -7.43 -11.20 21.34
C ILE A 131 -7.73 -12.08 22.56
N SER A 132 -9.00 -12.15 22.96
CA SER A 132 -9.50 -13.07 23.98
C SER A 132 -10.35 -14.15 23.35
N PHE A 133 -10.05 -15.41 23.64
CA PHE A 133 -10.65 -16.56 22.97
C PHE A 133 -10.81 -17.77 23.88
N SER A 134 -11.74 -18.65 23.51
CA SER A 134 -11.96 -19.94 24.15
C SER A 134 -12.35 -20.98 23.11
N ASP A 135 -12.07 -22.24 23.39
CA ASP A 135 -12.48 -23.35 22.53
C ASP A 135 -14.03 -23.53 22.54
N VAL A 136 -14.50 -24.49 21.75
CA VAL A 136 -15.93 -24.88 21.72
C VAL A 136 -16.41 -25.45 23.07
N SER A 137 -15.51 -26.02 23.86
CA SER A 137 -15.81 -26.57 25.19
C SER A 137 -15.90 -25.50 26.29
N GLY A 138 -15.42 -24.28 26.05
CA GLY A 138 -15.41 -23.16 26.99
C GLY A 138 -14.14 -23.00 27.83
N VAL A 139 -13.07 -23.71 27.52
CA VAL A 139 -11.74 -23.50 28.10
C VAL A 139 -11.13 -22.24 27.47
N ALA A 140 -10.78 -21.26 28.30
CA ALA A 140 -10.18 -20.01 27.85
C ALA A 140 -8.70 -20.21 27.47
N GLY A 141 -8.31 -19.61 26.34
CA GLY A 141 -6.91 -19.41 26.00
C GLY A 141 -6.29 -18.26 26.80
N VAL A 142 -4.99 -18.05 26.62
CA VAL A 142 -4.29 -16.87 27.16
C VAL A 142 -4.47 -15.72 26.18
N ASP A 143 -4.78 -14.52 26.68
CA ASP A 143 -4.91 -13.32 25.86
C ASP A 143 -3.62 -13.03 25.07
N VAL A 144 -3.79 -12.73 23.78
CA VAL A 144 -2.68 -12.42 22.86
C VAL A 144 -2.67 -10.93 22.53
N THR A 145 -1.50 -10.31 22.68
CA THR A 145 -1.28 -8.86 22.50
C THR A 145 -0.10 -8.54 21.59
N SER A 146 0.50 -9.55 20.96
CA SER A 146 1.59 -9.42 20.00
C SER A 146 1.36 -10.33 18.80
N THR A 147 1.95 -9.97 17.66
CA THR A 147 1.91 -10.75 16.43
C THR A 147 2.93 -11.88 16.46
N THR A 148 2.78 -12.86 15.58
CA THR A 148 3.73 -13.99 15.45
C THR A 148 4.76 -13.78 14.35
N ASP A 149 4.53 -12.81 13.48
CA ASP A 149 5.35 -12.47 12.30
C ASP A 149 6.06 -11.11 12.47
N ASP A 150 6.09 -10.59 13.69
CA ASP A 150 6.65 -9.28 14.05
C ASP A 150 5.98 -8.08 13.33
N SER A 151 4.81 -8.28 12.71
CA SER A 151 4.03 -7.17 12.13
C SER A 151 3.59 -6.20 13.22
N THR A 152 3.67 -4.91 12.92
CA THR A 152 3.24 -3.81 13.79
C THR A 152 2.34 -2.86 13.02
N MET A 153 1.65 -1.98 13.74
CA MET A 153 0.72 -1.05 13.15
C MET A 153 0.87 0.31 13.81
N THR A 154 0.94 1.37 13.01
CA THR A 154 1.03 2.76 13.47
C THR A 154 -0.16 3.56 12.94
N TYR A 155 -0.86 4.25 13.83
CA TYR A 155 -1.94 5.16 13.48
C TYR A 155 -1.44 6.60 13.48
N CYS A 156 -1.85 7.35 12.45
CA CYS A 156 -1.54 8.76 12.36
C CYS A 156 -2.76 9.50 11.80
N SER A 157 -3.47 10.20 12.67
CA SER A 157 -4.67 10.97 12.35
C SER A 157 -4.44 12.02 11.25
N ALA A 158 -3.26 12.65 11.22
CA ALA A 158 -2.86 13.61 10.19
C ALA A 158 -2.31 12.97 8.89
N GLY A 159 -2.29 11.64 8.80
CA GLY A 159 -1.57 10.87 7.79
C GLY A 159 -0.20 10.43 8.29
N CYS A 160 0.13 9.14 8.13
CA CYS A 160 1.44 8.67 8.56
C CYS A 160 2.49 9.15 7.58
N ALA A 161 3.49 9.89 8.07
CA ALA A 161 4.73 10.07 7.33
C ALA A 161 5.20 8.68 6.90
N ALA A 162 5.39 8.45 5.61
CA ALA A 162 5.91 7.18 5.13
C ALA A 162 7.28 6.97 5.81
N GLU A 163 7.52 5.80 6.43
CA GLU A 163 8.87 5.50 6.94
C GLU A 163 9.79 5.51 5.71
N GLY A 164 10.63 6.55 5.62
CA GLY A 164 11.36 6.93 4.42
C GLY A 164 11.43 8.46 4.19
N GLU A 165 10.68 9.27 4.93
CA GLU A 165 10.70 10.73 4.81
C GLU A 165 11.30 11.42 6.05
N ASP A 166 12.63 11.35 6.20
CA ASP A 166 13.45 12.45 6.75
C ASP A 166 14.93 12.31 6.32
N GLU A 167 15.19 12.35 5.00
CA GLU A 167 16.52 12.66 4.43
C GLU A 167 16.35 13.80 3.40
N GLY A 168 15.52 14.81 3.72
CA GLY A 168 15.29 15.95 2.83
C GLY A 168 14.72 15.57 1.45
N ILE A 169 15.27 16.15 0.38
CA ILE A 169 14.79 16.00 -1.02
C ILE A 169 15.43 14.83 -1.78
N VAL A 170 16.15 13.95 -1.07
CA VAL A 170 16.86 12.81 -1.67
C VAL A 170 15.91 11.96 -2.52
N GLY A 171 16.41 11.52 -3.68
CA GLY A 171 15.70 10.65 -4.60
C GLY A 171 15.60 11.17 -6.03
N ASP A 172 14.80 10.48 -6.83
CA ASP A 172 14.57 10.78 -8.24
C ASP A 172 13.29 11.59 -8.43
N TRP A 173 13.43 12.73 -9.09
CA TRP A 173 12.33 13.65 -9.35
C TRP A 173 12.20 13.90 -10.83
N LYS A 174 10.96 14.01 -11.32
CA LYS A 174 10.71 14.49 -12.68
C LYS A 174 9.52 15.42 -12.72
N LEU A 175 9.36 16.12 -13.84
CA LEU A 175 8.17 16.91 -14.10
C LEU A 175 6.96 15.98 -14.20
N ALA A 176 5.85 16.37 -13.59
CA ALA A 176 4.61 15.61 -13.76
C ALA A 176 4.15 15.76 -15.22
N PRO A 177 3.79 14.67 -15.92
CA PRO A 177 3.35 14.73 -17.32
C PRO A 177 1.90 15.21 -17.42
N GLU A 178 1.62 16.38 -16.85
CA GLU A 178 0.30 17.01 -16.80
C GLU A 178 0.39 18.51 -17.10
N ALA A 179 -0.71 19.10 -17.56
CA ALA A 179 -0.77 20.54 -17.81
C ALA A 179 -0.55 21.33 -16.51
N GLY A 180 0.20 22.42 -16.58
CA GLY A 180 0.54 23.27 -15.45
C GLY A 180 1.70 22.76 -14.59
N ALA A 181 2.31 21.62 -14.93
CA ALA A 181 3.43 21.06 -14.18
C ALA A 181 4.74 21.87 -14.27
N LEU A 182 4.89 22.68 -15.33
CA LEU A 182 5.97 23.65 -15.49
C LEU A 182 5.36 25.02 -15.77
N GLY A 183 5.91 26.08 -15.16
CA GLY A 183 5.48 27.43 -15.47
C GLY A 183 6.48 28.48 -15.03
N VAL A 184 6.33 29.67 -15.62
CA VAL A 184 7.21 30.82 -15.42
C VAL A 184 6.34 32.04 -15.11
N GLY A 185 6.79 32.83 -14.14
CA GLY A 185 6.13 34.05 -13.72
C GLY A 185 7.03 34.88 -12.82
N PRO A 186 6.57 36.08 -12.41
CA PRO A 186 7.36 37.06 -11.67
C PRO A 186 7.73 36.63 -10.24
N SER A 187 7.11 35.59 -9.68
CA SER A 187 7.37 35.11 -8.32
C SER A 187 7.26 33.59 -8.19
N LYS A 188 7.80 33.00 -7.11
CA LYS A 188 7.69 31.57 -6.81
C LYS A 188 6.22 31.12 -6.88
N GLY A 189 5.93 30.15 -7.73
CA GLY A 189 4.58 29.60 -7.93
C GLY A 189 3.68 30.38 -8.91
N ASP A 190 4.14 31.50 -9.46
CA ASP A 190 3.43 32.24 -10.49
C ASP A 190 3.74 31.64 -11.88
N THR A 191 2.70 31.35 -12.66
CA THR A 191 2.78 30.75 -14.00
C THR A 191 2.15 31.63 -15.08
N SER A 192 1.97 32.93 -14.80
CA SER A 192 1.23 33.87 -15.65
C SER A 192 1.92 34.24 -16.97
N TRP A 193 3.24 34.09 -17.07
CA TRP A 193 3.96 34.33 -18.34
C TRP A 193 3.91 33.11 -19.24
N PHE A 194 4.01 31.92 -18.65
CA PHE A 194 3.95 30.65 -19.35
C PHE A 194 3.56 29.53 -18.39
N ALA A 195 2.73 28.61 -18.86
CA ALA A 195 2.44 27.35 -18.19
C ALA A 195 2.40 26.23 -19.23
N SER A 196 2.90 25.05 -18.89
CA SER A 196 2.84 23.88 -19.77
C SER A 196 1.39 23.50 -20.04
N SER A 197 1.08 23.26 -21.31
CA SER A 197 -0.21 22.71 -21.70
C SER A 197 -0.11 21.19 -21.89
N VAL A 198 -1.25 20.53 -22.13
CA VAL A 198 -1.26 19.11 -22.54
C VAL A 198 -0.48 18.91 -23.85
N ALA A 199 -0.52 19.90 -24.75
CA ALA A 199 0.28 19.88 -25.97
C ALA A 199 1.77 19.95 -25.65
N THR A 200 2.18 20.83 -24.73
CA THR A 200 3.58 20.96 -24.28
C THR A 200 4.12 19.66 -23.70
N VAL A 201 3.33 18.93 -22.92
CA VAL A 201 3.72 17.61 -22.38
C VAL A 201 4.03 16.62 -23.51
N THR A 202 3.29 16.68 -24.61
CA THR A 202 3.48 15.76 -25.74
C THR A 202 4.63 16.20 -26.65
N GLU A 203 4.70 17.50 -26.96
CA GLU A 203 5.74 18.09 -27.83
C GLU A 203 7.12 18.02 -27.19
N ARG A 204 7.20 18.22 -25.87
CA ARG A 204 8.43 18.22 -25.09
C ARG A 204 8.55 16.97 -24.23
N ALA A 205 8.06 15.83 -24.70
CA ALA A 205 8.01 14.60 -23.89
C ALA A 205 9.37 14.22 -23.28
N CYS A 206 10.46 14.44 -24.03
CA CYS A 206 11.84 14.24 -23.59
C CYS A 206 12.31 15.16 -22.44
N LEU A 207 11.55 16.19 -22.08
CA LEU A 207 11.81 17.03 -20.90
C LEU A 207 11.05 16.50 -19.66
N PHE A 208 9.93 15.82 -19.89
CA PHE A 208 9.05 15.33 -18.83
C PHE A 208 9.44 13.94 -18.32
N ASP A 209 10.30 13.23 -19.04
CA ASP A 209 10.93 11.97 -18.61
C ASP A 209 12.34 12.13 -18.04
N ASP A 210 12.99 13.29 -18.23
CA ASP A 210 14.23 13.68 -17.56
C ASP A 210 14.13 13.57 -16.04
N ILE A 211 15.18 13.05 -15.40
CA ILE A 211 15.24 12.82 -13.95
C ILE A 211 16.26 13.76 -13.29
N PHE A 212 15.79 14.50 -12.29
CA PHE A 212 16.59 15.25 -11.33
C PHE A 212 16.85 14.35 -10.12
N ARG A 213 18.09 13.86 -9.98
CA ARG A 213 18.50 12.96 -8.91
C ARG A 213 19.26 13.72 -7.82
N PHE A 214 18.78 13.60 -6.59
CA PHE A 214 19.45 14.07 -5.38
C PHE A 214 19.96 12.86 -4.59
N GLY A 215 21.27 12.68 -4.51
CA GLY A 215 21.89 11.58 -3.77
C GLY A 215 21.94 11.86 -2.26
N GLU A 216 21.91 10.79 -1.46
CA GLU A 216 22.12 10.85 0.00
C GLU A 216 23.47 11.47 0.38
N ASP A 217 24.46 11.40 -0.53
CA ASP A 217 25.81 11.94 -0.35
C ASP A 217 25.94 13.43 -0.71
N GLY A 218 24.84 14.11 -1.04
CA GLY A 218 24.83 15.50 -1.49
C GLY A 218 25.18 15.69 -2.98
N SER A 219 25.30 14.61 -3.74
CA SER A 219 25.47 14.67 -5.20
C SER A 219 24.19 15.05 -5.92
N PHE A 220 24.31 15.80 -7.00
CA PHE A 220 23.21 16.09 -7.92
C PHE A 220 23.53 15.53 -9.30
N SER A 221 22.52 15.01 -9.99
CA SER A 221 22.63 14.60 -11.40
C SER A 221 21.35 14.91 -12.14
N ASN A 222 21.47 15.54 -13.31
CA ASN A 222 20.40 15.60 -14.30
C ASN A 222 20.57 14.41 -15.27
N VAL A 223 19.67 13.43 -15.19
CA VAL A 223 19.71 12.18 -15.94
C VAL A 223 18.70 12.29 -17.09
N MET A 224 19.21 12.64 -18.26
CA MET A 224 18.41 12.95 -19.46
C MET A 224 18.18 11.77 -20.42
N GLY A 225 18.76 10.60 -20.12
CA GLY A 225 18.70 9.44 -21.02
C GLY A 225 19.29 9.73 -22.41
N ASP A 226 18.61 9.26 -23.46
CA ASP A 226 19.07 9.38 -24.85
C ASP A 226 18.69 10.73 -25.49
N GLN A 227 17.67 11.43 -24.98
CA GLN A 227 17.17 12.68 -25.53
C GLN A 227 16.65 13.61 -24.42
N THR A 228 16.92 14.91 -24.56
CA THR A 228 16.32 15.99 -23.74
C THR A 228 15.82 17.12 -24.65
N TRP A 229 15.07 18.07 -24.10
CA TRP A 229 14.66 19.26 -24.84
C TRP A 229 15.84 20.21 -25.04
N LEU A 230 16.26 20.39 -26.29
CA LEU A 230 17.34 21.29 -26.65
C LEU A 230 16.81 22.62 -27.15
N GLU A 231 17.36 23.70 -26.60
CA GLU A 231 17.09 25.07 -27.03
C GLU A 231 18.08 25.57 -28.09
N PRO A 232 17.78 26.66 -28.81
CA PRO A 232 18.66 27.20 -29.86
C PRO A 232 20.06 27.54 -29.39
N TRP A 233 20.22 27.97 -28.14
CA TRP A 233 21.53 28.30 -27.57
C TRP A 233 22.40 27.05 -27.32
N GLN A 234 21.80 25.85 -27.29
CA GLN A 234 22.50 24.56 -27.25
C GLN A 234 22.83 24.02 -28.65
N GLY A 235 22.47 24.76 -29.71
CA GLY A 235 22.76 24.40 -31.10
C GLY A 235 21.62 23.70 -31.85
N THR A 236 20.39 23.70 -31.31
CA THR A 236 19.21 23.10 -31.96
C THR A 236 18.15 24.16 -32.26
N ASP A 237 18.02 24.55 -33.53
CA ASP A 237 17.05 25.55 -34.02
C ASP A 237 16.27 24.98 -35.23
N PRO A 238 14.93 24.77 -35.14
CA PRO A 238 14.07 25.08 -33.98
C PRO A 238 14.32 24.16 -32.79
N GLU A 239 13.91 24.59 -31.60
CA GLU A 239 13.94 23.77 -30.38
C GLU A 239 13.24 22.41 -30.59
N ALA A 240 13.86 21.35 -30.09
CA ALA A 240 13.38 19.98 -30.28
C ALA A 240 14.03 19.01 -29.30
N CYS A 241 13.44 17.82 -29.17
CA CYS A 241 14.10 16.70 -28.51
C CYS A 241 15.35 16.26 -29.28
N GLY A 242 16.49 16.16 -28.61
CA GLY A 242 17.77 15.76 -29.20
C GLY A 242 18.73 15.21 -28.16
N ALA A 243 19.87 14.68 -28.61
CA ALA A 243 20.89 14.12 -27.72
C ALA A 243 21.44 15.21 -26.78
N PRO A 244 21.59 14.95 -25.46
CA PRO A 244 22.09 15.94 -24.52
C PRO A 244 23.46 16.51 -24.93
N VAL A 245 23.65 17.82 -24.72
CA VAL A 245 24.83 18.58 -25.19
C VAL A 245 25.62 19.14 -24.02
N ALA A 246 26.92 18.81 -23.95
CA ALA A 246 27.84 19.34 -22.95
C ALA A 246 27.86 20.89 -22.96
N PRO A 247 27.87 21.55 -21.78
CA PRO A 247 28.02 20.96 -20.45
C PRO A 247 26.71 20.48 -19.79
N HIS A 248 25.57 20.66 -20.44
CA HIS A 248 24.23 20.33 -19.93
C HIS A 248 23.78 18.93 -20.33
N ASP A 249 24.71 17.96 -20.30
CA ASP A 249 24.48 16.56 -20.67
C ASP A 249 24.52 15.61 -19.47
N GLY A 250 24.59 16.16 -18.26
CA GLY A 250 24.62 15.38 -17.02
C GLY A 250 25.96 14.67 -16.77
N SER A 251 26.97 14.89 -17.62
CA SER A 251 28.28 14.24 -17.49
C SER A 251 29.20 14.92 -16.46
N ASN A 252 28.93 16.18 -16.11
CA ASN A 252 29.71 16.93 -15.13
C ASN A 252 29.25 16.62 -13.70
N ALA A 253 30.21 16.53 -12.79
CA ALA A 253 29.91 16.39 -11.36
C ALA A 253 29.19 17.65 -10.84
N ALA A 254 28.10 17.44 -10.12
CA ALA A 254 27.33 18.48 -9.47
C ALA A 254 26.94 18.07 -8.05
N THR A 255 26.60 19.06 -7.24
CA THR A 255 26.23 18.90 -5.83
C THR A 255 25.00 19.73 -5.53
N TYR A 256 24.31 19.41 -4.44
CA TYR A 256 23.22 20.23 -3.95
C TYR A 256 23.32 20.45 -2.44
N VAL A 257 22.66 21.52 -1.99
CA VAL A 257 22.40 21.81 -0.58
C VAL A 257 20.91 22.13 -0.45
N HIS A 258 20.23 21.37 0.40
CA HIS A 258 18.85 21.63 0.80
C HIS A 258 18.85 22.24 2.20
N ASP A 259 18.34 23.47 2.33
CA ASP A 259 18.08 24.13 3.60
C ASP A 259 16.57 24.21 3.78
N GLU A 260 16.04 23.27 4.56
CA GLU A 260 14.62 23.13 4.82
C GLU A 260 14.07 24.32 5.63
N ALA A 261 14.83 24.79 6.62
CA ALA A 261 14.43 25.92 7.46
C ALA A 261 14.30 27.22 6.65
N ALA A 262 15.15 27.40 5.64
CA ALA A 262 15.04 28.50 4.69
C ALA A 262 14.09 28.21 3.51
N GLY A 263 13.68 26.95 3.31
CA GLY A 263 12.89 26.50 2.17
C GLY A 263 13.62 26.68 0.83
N THR A 264 14.94 26.48 0.83
CA THR A 264 15.82 26.71 -0.33
C THR A 264 16.55 25.43 -0.76
N LEU A 265 16.72 25.31 -2.07
CA LEU A 265 17.54 24.28 -2.71
C LEU A 265 18.57 24.98 -3.60
N SER A 266 19.85 24.74 -3.35
CA SER A 266 20.95 25.26 -4.16
C SER A 266 21.64 24.11 -4.88
N VAL A 267 21.76 24.21 -6.20
CA VAL A 267 22.51 23.25 -7.03
C VAL A 267 23.78 23.93 -7.53
N SER A 268 24.91 23.20 -7.55
CA SER A 268 26.22 23.71 -7.96
C SER A 268 26.96 22.70 -8.82
N GLY A 269 27.37 23.14 -10.02
CA GLY A 269 28.09 22.33 -10.99
C GLY A 269 28.01 22.99 -12.38
N LEU A 270 29.00 22.77 -13.24
CA LEU A 270 28.94 23.30 -14.60
C LEU A 270 27.90 22.52 -15.42
N GLY A 271 26.87 23.22 -15.89
CA GLY A 271 25.78 22.61 -16.66
C GLY A 271 24.72 21.89 -15.82
N ALA A 272 24.80 22.00 -14.49
CA ALA A 272 23.77 21.58 -13.55
C ALA A 272 22.56 22.52 -13.55
#